data_AF-A0A7G8QRF0-F1
#
_entry.id   AF-A0A7G8QRF0-F1
#
_cell.length_a   1.000
_cell.length_b   1.000
_cell.length_c   1.000
_cell.angle_alpha   90.00
_cell.angle_beta   90.00
_cell.angle_gamma   90.00
#
_symmetry.space_group_name_H-M   'P 1'
#
loop_
_entity.id
_entity.type
_entity.pdbx_description
1 polymer ?
#
loop_
_entity_poly.entity_id
_entity_poly.type
_entity_poly.pdbx_seq_one_letter_code
_entity_poly.pdbx_strand_id
1 'polypeptide(L)'
;MKKNSVNGRVFFLRAWNRHLYSISREQNIARKRKTGHKKIVISNDAGFISNPIVNFIDKIVPMKKGISGKIISKNKIIVPRKLSFYENPEESLIFIHSASKFISRGTNKSVTIDYTSAQYKCLGAEYLLGLAVTEARQSNVNFSDKVIINGTYPKKEAHREIIKCMGIVKEMDEASPGTILDYTTRKDNPKQRVFKFDSIGKEEASAFAQDRKNHTAEKFAQYIDECLNDHDLQLKENASKYLTSCMGELLDNAERHCGLSQRPRWFVRGYVNNNAHSPVCELTIINFGNTIAETFEGLPETHFSFNEQVKPYVKKHINKRGMFREGLVTVAALQGRVSCKNITDSDSSGTGTIELLKFFQDMHDNLRRIRGSSIEEPKMSLISGKTHISFDGRYRLICKIDEEDDESETYSYPFNNDSLATEPDRAYLKEMTNAYFPGVMVNIRFPLQKTKRS
;
A
#
# COMPACT_ATOMS: atom_id res chain seq x y z
N MET A 1 27.03 -66.55 -23.74
CA MET A 1 26.27 -65.84 -22.67
C MET A 1 26.98 -64.55 -22.28
N LYS A 2 26.64 -63.38 -22.85
CA LYS A 2 27.13 -62.06 -22.38
C LYS A 2 26.35 -60.95 -23.10
N LYS A 3 25.13 -60.67 -22.66
CA LYS A 3 24.38 -59.43 -22.97
C LYS A 3 23.31 -59.29 -21.88
N ASN A 4 23.58 -58.46 -20.87
CA ASN A 4 22.56 -57.78 -20.01
C ASN A 4 23.16 -57.02 -18.80
N SER A 5 24.48 -56.93 -18.61
CA SER A 5 25.05 -56.25 -17.42
C SER A 5 25.14 -54.72 -17.52
N VAL A 6 25.07 -54.14 -18.73
CA VAL A 6 25.27 -52.68 -18.91
C VAL A 6 24.02 -51.88 -18.53
N ASN A 7 22.83 -52.41 -18.78
CA ASN A 7 21.57 -51.70 -18.53
C ASN A 7 21.20 -51.67 -17.03
N GLY A 8 21.48 -52.76 -16.30
CA GLY A 8 21.25 -52.85 -14.86
C GLY A 8 22.12 -51.88 -14.05
N ARG A 9 23.39 -51.70 -14.44
CA ARG A 9 24.30 -50.77 -13.76
C ARG A 9 23.88 -49.31 -13.94
N VAL A 10 23.43 -48.93 -15.14
CA VAL A 10 22.91 -47.57 -15.41
C VAL A 10 21.60 -47.33 -14.64
N PHE A 11 20.71 -48.32 -14.59
CA PHE A 11 19.46 -48.20 -13.85
C PHE A 11 19.71 -48.10 -12.34
N PHE A 12 20.63 -48.90 -11.80
CA PHE A 12 21.05 -48.84 -10.41
C PHE A 12 21.66 -47.47 -10.07
N LEU A 13 22.59 -46.95 -10.88
CA LEU A 13 23.18 -45.62 -10.65
C LEU A 13 22.14 -44.49 -10.71
N ARG A 14 21.15 -44.57 -11.61
CA ARG A 14 20.06 -43.59 -11.68
C ARG A 14 19.12 -43.68 -10.48
N ALA A 15 18.78 -44.88 -10.02
CA ALA A 15 17.96 -45.09 -8.84
C ALA A 15 18.69 -44.65 -7.56
N TRP A 16 19.98 -44.98 -7.47
CA TRP A 16 20.85 -44.58 -6.37
C TRP A 16 21.03 -43.06 -6.30
N ASN A 17 21.25 -42.38 -7.43
CA ASN A 17 21.31 -40.92 -7.46
C ASN A 17 19.96 -40.31 -7.05
N ARG A 18 18.82 -40.82 -7.51
CA ARG A 18 17.50 -40.34 -7.07
C ARG A 18 17.30 -40.52 -5.56
N HIS A 19 17.75 -41.63 -5.01
CA HIS A 19 17.69 -41.92 -3.58
C HIS A 19 18.62 -41.00 -2.76
N LEU A 20 19.86 -40.77 -3.21
CA LEU A 20 20.77 -39.81 -2.59
C LEU A 20 20.22 -38.38 -2.67
N TYR A 21 19.59 -38.00 -3.80
CA TYR A 21 18.88 -36.73 -3.92
C TYR A 21 17.66 -36.65 -2.99
N SER A 22 16.89 -37.73 -2.81
CA SER A 22 15.75 -37.72 -1.88
C SER A 22 16.21 -37.62 -0.43
N ILE A 23 17.26 -38.35 -0.04
CA ILE A 23 17.88 -38.25 1.29
C ILE A 23 18.47 -36.86 1.51
N SER A 24 19.20 -36.31 0.54
CA SER A 24 19.74 -34.94 0.64
C SER A 24 18.62 -33.90 0.74
N ARG A 25 17.51 -34.09 0.01
CA ARG A 25 16.33 -33.23 0.07
C ARG A 25 15.62 -33.36 1.42
N GLU A 26 15.45 -34.57 1.94
CA GLU A 26 14.87 -34.82 3.26
C GLU A 26 15.76 -34.28 4.39
N GLN A 27 17.08 -34.45 4.29
CA GLN A 27 18.04 -33.86 5.22
C GLN A 27 18.06 -32.33 5.13
N ASN A 28 17.88 -31.74 3.94
CA ASN A 28 17.73 -30.29 3.77
C ASN A 28 16.37 -29.78 4.27
N ILE A 29 15.29 -30.54 4.12
CA ILE A 29 13.96 -30.22 4.67
C ILE A 29 14.00 -30.37 6.21
N ALA A 30 14.65 -31.40 6.72
CA ALA A 30 14.85 -31.64 8.15
C ALA A 30 15.81 -30.63 8.77
N ARG A 31 16.88 -30.21 8.07
CA ARG A 31 17.73 -29.07 8.46
C ARG A 31 16.94 -27.78 8.43
N LYS A 32 16.13 -27.49 7.40
CA LYS A 32 15.22 -26.32 7.35
C LYS A 32 14.17 -26.34 8.47
N ARG A 33 13.68 -27.52 8.88
CA ARG A 33 12.76 -27.71 10.01
C ARG A 33 13.47 -27.58 11.38
N LYS A 34 14.72 -28.05 11.51
CA LYS A 34 15.57 -27.87 12.71
C LYS A 34 16.13 -26.45 12.84
N THR A 35 16.37 -25.76 11.72
CA THR A 35 16.59 -24.31 11.64
C THR A 35 15.26 -23.58 11.48
N GLY A 36 14.23 -23.97 12.22
CA GLY A 36 13.06 -23.13 12.42
C GLY A 36 13.59 -21.78 12.90
N HIS A 37 13.52 -20.77 12.03
CA HIS A 37 14.15 -19.48 12.25
C HIS A 37 13.75 -18.97 13.64
N LYS A 38 14.73 -18.88 14.55
CA LYS A 38 14.49 -18.43 15.92
C LYS A 38 13.79 -17.06 15.84
N LYS A 39 12.60 -16.97 16.42
CA LYS A 39 11.96 -15.67 16.63
C LYS A 39 12.83 -14.89 17.60
N ILE A 40 13.08 -13.63 17.28
CA ILE A 40 13.78 -12.72 18.19
C ILE A 40 12.76 -12.29 19.25
N VAL A 41 13.10 -12.56 20.51
CA VAL A 41 12.32 -12.14 21.67
C VAL A 41 12.77 -10.74 22.06
N ILE A 42 11.82 -9.84 22.26
CA ILE A 42 12.06 -8.48 22.74
C ILE A 42 11.70 -8.44 24.23
N SER A 43 12.62 -7.93 25.06
CA SER A 43 12.46 -7.89 26.52
C SER A 43 11.30 -6.99 26.96
N ASN A 44 11.13 -5.83 26.32
CA ASN A 44 10.12 -4.82 26.69
C ASN A 44 8.91 -4.80 25.74
N ASP A 45 8.35 -5.98 25.46
CA ASP A 45 7.23 -6.12 24.52
C ASP A 45 5.93 -5.46 25.01
N ALA A 46 5.79 -5.24 26.32
CA ALA A 46 4.62 -4.64 26.96
C ALA A 46 4.75 -3.14 27.27
N GLY A 47 5.91 -2.52 27.04
CA GLY A 47 6.12 -1.10 27.36
C GLY A 47 5.17 -0.19 26.57
N PHE A 48 4.56 0.80 27.22
CA PHE A 48 3.73 1.78 26.52
C PHE A 48 4.61 2.74 25.71
N ILE A 49 4.22 3.00 24.46
CA ILE A 49 4.84 4.00 23.61
C ILE A 49 3.81 5.10 23.39
N SER A 50 4.16 6.35 23.70
CA SER A 50 3.22 7.48 23.56
C SER A 50 2.99 7.90 22.10
N ASN A 51 3.93 7.58 21.21
CA ASN A 51 3.90 8.00 19.82
C ASN A 51 2.71 7.36 19.06
N PRO A 52 1.77 8.16 18.54
CA PRO A 52 0.58 7.65 17.86
C PRO A 52 0.90 6.81 16.62
N ILE A 53 1.90 7.20 15.84
CA ILE A 53 2.27 6.48 14.61
C ILE A 53 2.86 5.12 14.97
N VAL A 54 3.79 5.06 15.94
CA VAL A 54 4.35 3.78 16.40
C VAL A 54 3.24 2.87 16.93
N ASN A 55 2.26 3.42 17.66
CA ASN A 55 1.11 2.66 18.14
C ASN A 55 0.24 2.09 17.02
N PHE A 56 0.01 2.84 15.93
CA PHE A 56 -0.65 2.30 14.75
C PHE A 56 0.18 1.20 14.08
N ILE A 57 1.48 1.41 13.90
CA ILE A 57 2.37 0.39 13.33
C ILE A 57 2.41 -0.88 14.20
N ASP A 58 2.34 -0.76 15.53
CA ASP A 58 2.29 -1.89 16.46
C ASP A 58 1.00 -2.71 16.31
N LYS A 59 -0.12 -2.10 15.89
CA LYS A 59 -1.38 -2.81 15.59
C LYS A 59 -1.32 -3.64 14.31
N ILE A 60 -0.29 -3.49 13.47
CA ILE A 60 -0.24 -4.17 12.17
C ILE A 60 -0.19 -5.69 12.31
N VAL A 61 0.61 -6.17 13.26
CA VAL A 61 0.73 -7.60 13.55
C VAL A 61 0.29 -7.79 14.99
N PRO A 62 -0.59 -8.77 15.30
CA PRO A 62 -0.97 -9.06 16.68
C PRO A 62 0.27 -9.32 17.54
N MET A 63 0.38 -8.60 18.66
CA MET A 63 1.61 -8.48 19.49
C MET A 63 2.28 -9.82 19.85
N LYS A 64 1.53 -10.93 19.91
CA LYS A 64 2.01 -12.27 20.29
C LYS A 64 2.98 -12.93 19.29
N LYS A 65 3.22 -12.33 18.12
CA LYS A 65 4.19 -12.84 17.14
C LYS A 65 5.53 -12.11 17.32
N GLY A 66 6.50 -12.74 17.98
CA GLY A 66 7.90 -12.28 18.00
C GLY A 66 8.48 -12.10 16.58
N ILE A 67 9.57 -11.36 16.45
CA ILE A 67 10.07 -10.95 15.13
C ILE A 67 10.78 -12.10 14.42
N SER A 68 10.50 -12.28 13.13
CA SER A 68 11.15 -13.29 12.30
C SER A 68 12.65 -13.01 12.16
N GLY A 69 13.51 -13.97 12.56
CA GLY A 69 14.95 -13.90 12.32
C GLY A 69 15.37 -13.94 10.85
N LYS A 70 14.44 -14.06 9.89
CA LYS A 70 14.72 -13.81 8.46
C LYS A 70 14.83 -12.32 8.14
N ILE A 71 14.11 -11.48 8.88
CA ILE A 71 14.07 -10.04 8.70
C ILE A 71 15.25 -9.38 9.42
N ILE A 72 15.69 -9.98 10.53
CA ILE A 72 16.68 -9.38 11.42
C ILE A 72 17.86 -10.32 11.62
N SER A 73 19.06 -9.78 11.44
CA SER A 73 20.32 -10.45 11.72
C SER A 73 21.22 -9.54 12.55
N LYS A 74 21.43 -9.88 13.83
CA LYS A 74 22.16 -9.05 14.81
C LYS A 74 21.54 -7.64 14.91
N ASN A 75 22.27 -6.61 14.50
CA ASN A 75 21.84 -5.21 14.46
C ASN A 75 21.37 -4.76 13.06
N LYS A 76 21.15 -5.70 12.13
CA LYS A 76 20.73 -5.42 10.76
C LYS A 76 19.28 -5.82 10.52
N ILE A 77 18.51 -4.95 9.88
CA ILE A 77 17.19 -5.21 9.32
C ILE A 77 17.37 -5.39 7.80
N ILE A 78 17.07 -6.58 7.30
CA ILE A 78 17.24 -6.94 5.89
C ILE A 78 15.91 -6.65 5.16
N VAL A 79 15.95 -5.70 4.23
CA VAL A 79 14.77 -5.34 3.42
C VAL A 79 14.42 -6.49 2.48
N PRO A 80 13.13 -6.92 2.43
CA PRO A 80 12.73 -8.05 1.59
C PRO A 80 12.96 -7.75 0.11
N ARG A 81 13.10 -8.82 -0.68
CA ARG A 81 13.27 -8.71 -2.14
C ARG A 81 12.11 -7.95 -2.80
N LYS A 82 10.89 -8.12 -2.28
CA LYS A 82 9.67 -7.45 -2.70
C LYS A 82 9.08 -6.64 -1.54
N LEU A 83 9.37 -5.34 -1.53
CA LEU A 83 8.77 -4.38 -0.61
C LEU A 83 7.72 -3.57 -1.39
N SER A 84 6.51 -4.11 -1.54
CA SER A 84 5.49 -3.53 -2.41
C SER A 84 4.08 -3.84 -1.96
N PHE A 85 3.24 -2.82 -1.89
CA PHE A 85 1.81 -2.93 -1.59
C PHE A 85 0.95 -3.40 -2.75
N TYR A 86 1.44 -3.39 -3.99
CA TYR A 86 0.71 -3.95 -5.13
C TYR A 86 0.76 -5.48 -5.17
N GLU A 87 1.96 -6.05 -5.01
CA GLU A 87 2.19 -7.49 -5.18
C GLU A 87 2.25 -8.26 -3.87
N ASN A 88 2.76 -7.63 -2.80
CA ASN A 88 3.14 -8.30 -1.57
C ASN A 88 2.78 -7.49 -0.31
N PRO A 89 1.52 -7.04 -0.16
CA PRO A 89 1.15 -6.11 0.90
C PRO A 89 1.31 -6.68 2.31
N GLU A 90 0.87 -7.93 2.53
CA GLU A 90 0.94 -8.57 3.85
C GLU A 90 2.39 -8.68 4.36
N GLU A 91 3.31 -9.23 3.56
CA GLU A 91 4.71 -9.35 3.96
C GLU A 91 5.39 -7.98 4.11
N SER A 92 5.02 -7.01 3.28
CA SER A 92 5.55 -5.64 3.36
C SER A 92 5.13 -4.97 4.68
N LEU A 93 3.86 -5.11 5.08
CA LEU A 93 3.34 -4.62 6.35
C LEU A 93 4.00 -5.31 7.55
N ILE A 94 4.13 -6.64 7.51
CA ILE A 94 4.83 -7.42 8.56
C ILE A 94 6.29 -6.97 8.69
N PHE A 95 6.96 -6.70 7.57
CA PHE A 95 8.33 -6.19 7.57
C PHE A 95 8.42 -4.82 8.24
N ILE A 96 7.56 -3.87 7.86
CA ILE A 96 7.54 -2.51 8.41
C ILE A 96 7.24 -2.55 9.92
N HIS A 97 6.25 -3.34 10.34
CA HIS A 97 5.98 -3.60 11.75
C HIS A 97 7.22 -4.15 12.47
N SER A 98 7.85 -5.18 11.91
CA SER A 98 9.03 -5.80 12.50
C SER A 98 10.20 -4.83 12.64
N ALA A 99 10.42 -3.97 11.64
CA ALA A 99 11.45 -2.95 11.65
C ALA A 99 11.18 -1.90 12.74
N SER A 100 9.95 -1.35 12.78
CA SER A 100 9.51 -0.41 13.81
C SER A 100 9.68 -1.00 15.20
N LYS A 101 9.14 -2.20 15.44
CA LYS A 101 9.17 -2.90 16.72
C LYS A 101 10.60 -3.18 17.19
N PHE A 102 11.50 -3.59 16.28
CA PHE A 102 12.91 -3.80 16.62
C PHE A 102 13.60 -2.51 17.04
N ILE A 103 13.26 -1.38 16.41
CA ILE A 103 13.88 -0.09 16.68
C ILE A 103 13.28 0.57 17.92
N SER A 104 11.98 0.49 18.16
CA SER A 104 11.33 1.14 19.31
C SER A 104 11.41 0.32 20.59
N ARG A 105 11.63 -1.00 20.51
CA ARG A 105 11.65 -1.88 21.69
C ARG A 105 12.93 -2.68 21.84
N GLY A 106 13.81 -2.67 20.84
CA GLY A 106 15.09 -3.35 20.89
C GLY A 106 16.12 -2.62 21.77
N THR A 107 17.16 -3.36 22.16
CA THR A 107 18.28 -2.89 22.99
C THR A 107 19.51 -2.49 22.17
N ASN A 108 19.38 -2.38 20.85
CA ASN A 108 20.46 -1.93 19.97
C ASN A 108 20.37 -0.42 19.78
N LYS A 109 21.35 0.33 20.30
CA LYS A 109 21.43 1.79 20.10
C LYS A 109 21.77 2.18 18.66
N SER A 110 22.29 1.23 17.87
CA SER A 110 22.56 1.41 16.44
C SER A 110 21.99 0.24 15.63
N VAL A 111 21.23 0.56 14.59
CA VAL A 111 20.58 -0.40 13.70
C VAL A 111 20.91 -0.04 12.25
N THR A 112 21.21 -1.05 11.42
CA THR A 112 21.46 -0.87 9.98
C THR A 112 20.29 -1.41 9.17
N ILE A 113 19.76 -0.62 8.26
CA ILE A 113 18.74 -1.05 7.30
C ILE A 113 19.42 -1.37 5.96
N ASP A 114 19.32 -2.64 5.55
CA ASP A 114 20.06 -3.20 4.44
C ASP A 114 19.13 -3.47 3.24
N TYR A 115 19.26 -2.65 2.19
CA TYR A 115 18.50 -2.78 0.93
C TYR A 115 19.21 -3.65 -0.13
N THR A 116 20.32 -4.31 0.17
CA THR A 116 21.11 -5.04 -0.84
C THR A 116 20.33 -6.12 -1.58
N SER A 117 19.34 -6.75 -0.92
CA SER A 117 18.43 -7.75 -1.50
C SER A 117 17.19 -7.17 -2.18
N ALA A 118 16.89 -5.88 -2.00
CA ALA A 118 15.66 -5.27 -2.47
C ALA A 118 15.66 -5.12 -4.01
N GLN A 119 14.62 -5.63 -4.66
CA GLN A 119 14.52 -5.64 -6.13
C GLN A 119 13.24 -4.99 -6.66
N TYR A 120 12.14 -5.16 -5.93
CA TYR A 120 10.83 -4.62 -6.26
C TYR A 120 10.37 -3.72 -5.12
N LYS A 121 9.90 -2.53 -5.49
CA LYS A 121 9.52 -1.46 -4.58
C LYS A 121 8.17 -0.88 -4.99
N CYS A 122 7.50 -0.19 -4.07
CA CYS A 122 6.57 0.88 -4.41
C CYS A 122 6.79 2.09 -3.50
N LEU A 123 6.33 3.26 -3.96
CA LEU A 123 6.43 4.50 -3.20
C LEU A 123 5.83 4.37 -1.81
N GLY A 124 4.62 3.83 -1.70
CA GLY A 124 3.93 3.71 -0.42
C GLY A 124 4.67 2.85 0.60
N ALA A 125 5.30 1.76 0.18
CA ALA A 125 6.03 0.89 1.09
C ALA A 125 7.33 1.54 1.58
N GLU A 126 8.05 2.25 0.70
CA GLU A 126 9.24 3.02 1.07
C GLU A 126 8.90 4.18 2.01
N TYR A 127 7.80 4.89 1.73
CA TYR A 127 7.34 5.98 2.56
C TYR A 127 6.88 5.49 3.93
N LEU A 128 6.03 4.47 4.01
CA LEU A 128 5.54 3.95 5.29
C LEU A 128 6.68 3.39 6.14
N LEU A 129 7.67 2.72 5.51
CA LEU A 129 8.89 2.30 6.20
C LEU A 129 9.67 3.50 6.76
N GLY A 130 9.85 4.54 5.96
CA GLY A 130 10.54 5.76 6.36
C GLY A 130 9.87 6.45 7.54
N LEU A 131 8.54 6.63 7.48
CA LEU A 131 7.73 7.16 8.56
C LEU A 131 7.87 6.30 9.82
N ALA A 132 7.63 4.99 9.72
CA ALA A 132 7.66 4.07 10.85
C ALA A 132 9.02 4.06 11.56
N VAL A 133 10.13 4.00 10.80
CA VAL A 133 11.48 3.99 11.37
C VAL A 133 11.81 5.34 12.02
N THR A 134 11.43 6.45 11.39
CA THR A 134 11.71 7.80 11.89
C THR A 134 11.02 8.08 13.21
N GLU A 135 9.79 7.61 13.37
CA GLU A 135 9.05 7.71 14.63
C GLU A 135 9.58 6.71 15.68
N ALA A 136 9.82 5.45 15.29
CA ALA A 136 10.32 4.41 16.19
C ALA A 136 11.67 4.76 16.82
N ARG A 137 12.60 5.35 16.04
CA ARG A 137 13.93 5.71 16.56
C ARG A 137 13.89 6.81 17.62
N GLN A 138 12.85 7.64 17.63
CA GLN A 138 12.66 8.71 18.61
C GLN A 138 11.87 8.23 19.84
N SER A 139 11.22 7.08 19.74
CA SER A 139 10.29 6.55 20.75
C SER A 139 10.75 5.20 21.28
N ASN A 140 12.07 4.99 21.38
CA ASN A 140 12.62 3.76 21.93
C ASN A 140 12.42 3.72 23.46
N VAL A 141 11.86 2.63 23.99
CA VAL A 141 11.53 2.51 25.43
C VAL A 141 12.75 2.22 26.33
N ASN A 142 13.87 1.81 25.76
CA ASN A 142 15.10 1.45 26.47
C ASN A 142 16.14 2.58 26.49
N PHE A 143 15.95 3.64 25.70
CA PHE A 143 16.92 4.72 25.54
C PHE A 143 16.26 6.09 25.67
N SER A 144 16.90 7.01 26.38
CA SER A 144 16.48 8.42 26.43
C SER A 144 16.70 9.15 25.10
N ASP A 145 17.81 8.86 24.41
CA ASP A 145 18.13 9.49 23.13
C ASP A 145 17.82 8.58 21.94
N LYS A 146 17.77 9.21 20.77
CA LYS A 146 17.44 8.58 19.49
C LYS A 146 18.33 7.37 19.19
N VAL A 147 17.73 6.32 18.63
CA VAL A 147 18.47 5.20 18.03
C VAL A 147 19.16 5.69 16.75
N ILE A 148 20.42 5.29 16.57
CA ILE A 148 21.22 5.59 15.39
C ILE A 148 20.79 4.64 14.27
N ILE A 149 20.37 5.20 13.14
CA ILE A 149 19.99 4.43 11.96
C ILE A 149 21.07 4.61 10.90
N ASN A 150 21.65 3.48 10.50
CA ASN A 150 22.57 3.36 9.37
C ASN A 150 21.84 2.70 8.20
N GLY A 151 22.36 2.84 6.98
CA GLY A 151 21.72 2.29 5.80
C GLY A 151 22.69 1.79 4.74
N THR A 152 22.28 0.78 3.98
CA THR A 152 22.92 0.41 2.71
C THR A 152 21.89 0.49 1.60
N TYR A 153 22.15 1.30 0.58
CA TYR A 153 21.23 1.51 -0.53
C TYR A 153 21.05 0.28 -1.43
N PRO A 154 19.91 0.18 -2.15
CA PRO A 154 19.72 -0.85 -3.17
C PRO A 154 20.65 -0.62 -4.36
N LYS A 155 20.89 -1.70 -5.10
CA LYS A 155 21.71 -1.66 -6.33
C LYS A 155 21.09 -0.78 -7.42
N LYS A 156 19.75 -0.77 -7.53
CA LYS A 156 19.02 0.00 -8.56
C LYS A 156 18.96 1.49 -8.20
N GLU A 157 19.40 2.35 -9.12
CA GLU A 157 19.42 3.81 -8.95
C GLU A 157 18.01 4.39 -8.74
N ALA A 158 17.04 4.01 -9.57
CA ALA A 158 15.65 4.49 -9.44
C ALA A 158 15.00 4.17 -8.07
N HIS A 159 15.41 3.06 -7.43
CA HIS A 159 14.94 2.73 -6.07
C HIS A 159 15.65 3.61 -5.03
N ARG A 160 16.95 3.81 -5.19
CA ARG A 160 17.75 4.71 -4.34
C ARG A 160 17.19 6.14 -4.34
N GLU A 161 16.81 6.67 -5.50
CA GLU A 161 16.24 8.03 -5.60
C GLU A 161 14.93 8.16 -4.82
N ILE A 162 14.06 7.15 -4.82
CA ILE A 162 12.84 7.17 -4.00
C ILE A 162 13.17 7.18 -2.52
N ILE A 163 14.14 6.36 -2.08
CA ILE A 163 14.56 6.35 -0.68
C ILE A 163 15.06 7.74 -0.25
N LYS A 164 15.83 8.41 -1.11
CA LYS A 164 16.38 9.75 -0.87
C LYS A 164 15.33 10.86 -0.87
N CYS A 165 14.33 10.76 -1.74
CA CYS A 165 13.38 11.84 -1.97
C CYS A 165 12.09 11.69 -1.17
N MET A 166 11.69 10.46 -0.83
CA MET A 166 10.38 10.16 -0.23
C MET A 166 10.40 9.03 0.81
N GLY A 167 11.48 8.24 0.88
CA GLY A 167 11.62 7.15 1.83
C GLY A 167 12.35 7.57 3.10
N ILE A 168 12.96 6.58 3.76
CA ILE A 168 13.58 6.74 5.08
C ILE A 168 14.62 7.86 5.17
N VAL A 169 15.41 8.11 4.12
CA VAL A 169 16.43 9.15 4.15
C VAL A 169 15.78 10.54 4.21
N LYS A 170 14.72 10.75 3.40
CA LYS A 170 13.99 12.01 3.41
C LYS A 170 13.27 12.25 4.74
N GLU A 171 12.55 11.24 5.22
CA GLU A 171 11.77 11.37 6.46
C GLU A 171 12.69 11.62 7.66
N MET A 172 13.87 10.97 7.71
CA MET A 172 14.85 11.24 8.76
C MET A 172 15.51 12.62 8.64
N ASP A 173 15.80 13.08 7.42
CA ASP A 173 16.38 14.42 7.19
C ASP A 173 15.42 15.50 7.65
N GLU A 174 14.13 15.41 7.32
CA GLU A 174 13.14 16.39 7.78
C GLU A 174 12.92 16.37 9.29
N ALA A 175 12.95 15.18 9.90
CA ALA A 175 12.83 15.06 11.35
C ALA A 175 14.08 15.55 12.10
N SER A 176 15.24 15.65 11.45
CA SER A 176 16.49 16.14 12.04
C SER A 176 17.39 16.78 10.96
N PRO A 177 17.04 17.98 10.47
CA PRO A 177 17.70 18.60 9.32
C PRO A 177 19.20 18.74 9.49
N GLY A 178 19.96 18.39 8.44
CA GLY A 178 21.41 18.55 8.41
C GLY A 178 22.20 17.49 9.19
N THR A 179 21.53 16.49 9.79
CA THR A 179 22.21 15.42 10.55
C THR A 179 22.51 14.17 9.72
N ILE A 180 21.97 14.09 8.50
CA ILE A 180 22.09 12.89 7.65
C ILE A 180 23.39 12.92 6.84
N LEU A 181 24.20 11.88 7.01
CA LEU A 181 25.41 11.66 6.24
C LEU A 181 25.11 10.67 5.10
N ASP A 182 25.03 11.19 3.87
CA ASP A 182 24.90 10.38 2.64
C ASP A 182 26.21 10.41 1.85
N TYR A 183 26.93 9.29 1.88
CA TYR A 183 28.23 9.13 1.20
C TYR A 183 28.10 8.78 -0.29
N THR A 184 26.89 8.76 -0.84
CA THR A 184 26.71 8.51 -2.28
C THR A 184 26.72 9.81 -3.06
N THR A 185 27.29 9.79 -4.27
CA THR A 185 27.30 10.94 -5.17
C THR A 185 25.86 11.40 -5.43
N ARG A 186 25.55 12.67 -5.12
CA ARG A 186 24.32 13.30 -5.60
C ARG A 186 24.50 13.56 -7.09
N LYS A 187 23.65 12.95 -7.90
CA LYS A 187 23.41 13.39 -9.27
C LYS A 187 22.18 14.25 -9.25
N ASP A 188 22.29 15.46 -9.79
CA ASP A 188 21.12 16.29 -9.99
C ASP A 188 20.21 15.62 -11.03
N ASN A 189 18.91 15.57 -10.73
CA ASN A 189 17.89 15.00 -11.61
C ASN A 189 16.80 16.05 -11.80
N PRO A 190 16.97 16.98 -12.75
CA PRO A 190 16.05 18.12 -12.94
C PRO A 190 14.66 17.71 -13.44
N LYS A 191 14.51 16.44 -13.89
CA LYS A 191 13.26 15.82 -14.34
C LYS A 191 12.64 14.93 -13.26
N GLN A 192 13.10 15.06 -12.02
CA GLN A 192 12.45 14.47 -10.87
C GLN A 192 11.32 15.40 -10.40
N ARG A 193 10.14 14.82 -10.16
CA ARG A 193 8.98 15.55 -9.62
C ARG A 193 8.50 14.84 -8.36
N VAL A 194 8.35 15.60 -7.28
CA VAL A 194 7.96 15.09 -5.97
C VAL A 194 6.75 15.86 -5.48
N PHE A 195 5.77 15.15 -4.95
CA PHE A 195 4.58 15.72 -4.32
C PHE A 195 4.48 15.22 -2.89
N LYS A 196 4.42 16.15 -1.93
CA LYS A 196 4.40 15.79 -0.51
C LYS A 196 3.51 16.76 0.26
N PHE A 197 2.41 16.22 0.77
CA PHE A 197 1.49 16.91 1.66
C PHE A 197 1.05 15.97 2.76
N ASP A 198 0.80 16.51 3.94
CA ASP A 198 0.28 15.75 5.06
C ASP A 198 -0.71 16.63 5.82
N SER A 199 -1.58 16.00 6.61
CA SER A 199 -2.30 16.66 7.68
C SER A 199 -1.87 15.97 8.97
N ILE A 200 -1.13 16.70 9.80
CA ILE A 200 -0.63 16.24 11.09
C ILE A 200 -1.25 17.20 12.09
N GLY A 201 -2.16 16.72 12.94
CA GLY A 201 -3.07 17.50 13.81
C GLY A 201 -2.44 18.47 14.81
N LYS A 202 -1.63 19.42 14.34
CA LYS A 202 -1.04 20.55 15.08
C LYS A 202 -1.83 21.85 14.95
N GLU A 203 -2.90 21.86 14.17
CA GLU A 203 -3.70 23.06 13.93
C GLU A 203 -5.10 22.85 14.54
N GLU A 204 -5.58 23.80 15.34
CA GLU A 204 -6.93 23.78 15.92
C GLU A 204 -8.00 23.83 14.83
N ALA A 205 -9.13 23.12 14.98
CA ALA A 205 -10.31 23.15 14.09
C ALA A 205 -10.67 24.61 13.71
N SER A 206 -10.43 24.96 12.46
CA SER A 206 -10.47 26.32 11.92
C SER A 206 -10.62 26.24 10.41
N ALA A 207 -11.04 27.34 9.77
CA ALA A 207 -11.10 27.44 8.30
C ALA A 207 -9.81 26.97 7.60
N PHE A 208 -8.66 27.06 8.28
CA PHE A 208 -7.35 26.61 7.80
C PHE A 208 -7.24 25.09 7.53
N ALA A 209 -8.02 24.20 8.18
CA ALA A 209 -8.02 22.77 7.83
C ALA A 209 -8.69 22.51 6.48
N GLN A 210 -9.88 23.10 6.31
CA GLN A 210 -10.63 22.96 5.07
C GLN A 210 -9.81 23.54 3.90
N ASP A 211 -9.10 24.64 4.16
CA ASP A 211 -8.14 25.23 3.24
C ASP A 211 -7.00 24.28 2.90
N ARG A 212 -6.36 23.62 3.89
CA ARG A 212 -5.25 22.68 3.63
C ARG A 212 -5.65 21.50 2.74
N LYS A 213 -6.86 20.95 2.93
CA LYS A 213 -7.39 19.88 2.08
C LYS A 213 -7.60 20.36 0.65
N ASN A 214 -8.33 21.46 0.47
CA ASN A 214 -8.63 22.01 -0.85
C ASN A 214 -7.33 22.41 -1.58
N HIS A 215 -6.42 23.07 -0.86
CA HIS A 215 -5.10 23.42 -1.35
C HIS A 215 -4.30 22.18 -1.79
N THR A 216 -4.34 21.10 -1.00
CA THR A 216 -3.66 19.85 -1.37
C THR A 216 -4.25 19.24 -2.64
N ALA A 217 -5.57 19.27 -2.80
CA ALA A 217 -6.23 18.77 -4.00
C ALA A 217 -5.87 19.58 -5.26
N GLU A 218 -5.87 20.92 -5.17
CA GLU A 218 -5.45 21.80 -6.26
C GLU A 218 -3.97 21.60 -6.62
N LYS A 219 -3.11 21.53 -5.60
CA LYS A 219 -1.67 21.28 -5.78
C LYS A 219 -1.41 19.91 -6.38
N PHE A 220 -2.25 18.92 -6.09
CA PHE A 220 -2.15 17.60 -6.70
C PHE A 220 -2.44 17.64 -8.21
N ALA A 221 -3.50 18.33 -8.63
CA ALA A 221 -3.78 18.49 -10.06
C ALA A 221 -2.64 19.24 -10.78
N GLN A 222 -2.09 20.30 -10.17
CA GLN A 222 -0.90 21.01 -10.67
C GLN A 222 0.31 20.07 -10.80
N TYR A 223 0.56 19.24 -9.78
CA TYR A 223 1.65 18.27 -9.81
C TYR A 223 1.50 17.25 -10.95
N ILE A 224 0.29 16.73 -11.19
CA ILE A 224 0.06 15.82 -12.32
C ILE A 224 0.30 16.53 -13.65
N ASP A 225 -0.17 17.78 -13.81
CA ASP A 225 0.09 18.58 -15.00
C ASP A 225 1.60 18.81 -15.22
N GLU A 226 2.36 19.17 -14.19
CA GLU A 226 3.83 19.29 -14.24
C GLU A 226 4.51 17.97 -14.66
N CYS A 227 4.02 16.83 -14.18
CA CYS A 227 4.55 15.53 -14.55
C CYS A 227 4.27 15.18 -16.02
N LEU A 228 3.14 15.63 -16.57
CA LEU A 228 2.77 15.46 -17.97
C LEU A 228 3.53 16.43 -18.89
N ASN A 229 3.71 17.68 -18.46
CA ASN A 229 4.39 18.74 -19.22
C ASN A 229 5.85 18.36 -19.55
N ASP A 230 6.51 17.57 -18.69
CA ASP A 230 7.85 17.02 -18.95
C ASP A 230 7.93 16.09 -20.20
N HIS A 231 6.77 15.69 -20.73
CA HIS A 231 6.56 14.86 -21.93
C HIS A 231 5.71 15.57 -22.99
N ASP A 232 5.63 16.90 -22.95
CA ASP A 232 4.86 17.70 -23.90
C ASP A 232 3.35 17.35 -23.93
N LEU A 233 2.84 16.85 -22.80
CA LEU A 233 1.42 16.57 -22.59
C LEU A 233 0.87 17.56 -21.56
N GLN A 234 -0.38 17.98 -21.75
CA GLN A 234 -1.05 18.87 -20.82
C GLN A 234 -2.37 18.24 -20.35
N LEU A 235 -2.68 18.44 -19.07
CA LEU A 235 -3.97 18.08 -18.53
C LEU A 235 -5.04 19.07 -19.00
N LYS A 236 -6.09 18.57 -19.65
CA LYS A 236 -7.23 19.40 -20.05
C LYS A 236 -7.92 19.99 -18.82
N GLU A 237 -8.48 21.19 -18.94
CA GLU A 237 -9.13 21.91 -17.82
C GLU A 237 -10.19 21.06 -17.11
N ASN A 238 -11.08 20.40 -17.85
CA ASN A 238 -12.10 19.52 -17.28
C ASN A 238 -11.48 18.33 -16.51
N ALA A 239 -10.39 17.76 -17.03
CA ALA A 239 -9.68 16.66 -16.36
C ALA A 239 -8.95 17.14 -15.10
N SER A 240 -8.44 18.37 -15.11
CA SER A 240 -7.84 19.03 -13.93
C SER A 240 -8.86 19.27 -12.83
N LYS A 241 -10.02 19.87 -13.16
CA LYS A 241 -11.13 20.06 -12.22
C LYS A 241 -11.62 18.73 -11.63
N TYR A 242 -11.73 17.71 -12.48
CA TYR A 242 -12.13 16.37 -12.07
C TYR A 242 -11.12 15.72 -11.11
N LEU A 243 -9.81 15.82 -11.41
CA LEU A 243 -8.75 15.35 -10.51
C LEU A 243 -8.75 16.06 -9.16
N THR A 244 -8.93 17.38 -9.15
CA THR A 244 -9.04 18.16 -7.93
C THR A 244 -10.24 17.70 -7.09
N SER A 245 -11.41 17.53 -7.71
CA SER A 245 -12.61 17.01 -7.01
C SER A 245 -12.36 15.63 -6.41
N CYS A 246 -11.85 14.70 -7.22
CA CYS A 246 -11.56 13.33 -6.80
C CYS A 246 -10.57 13.28 -5.63
N MET A 247 -9.49 14.06 -5.69
CA MET A 247 -8.52 14.16 -4.59
C MET A 247 -9.17 14.76 -3.32
N GLY A 248 -10.00 15.79 -3.47
CA GLY A 248 -10.75 16.37 -2.35
C GLY A 248 -11.62 15.34 -1.63
N GLU A 249 -12.35 14.52 -2.38
CA GLU A 249 -13.20 13.47 -1.81
C GLU A 249 -12.39 12.33 -1.16
N LEU A 250 -11.24 11.96 -1.74
CA LEU A 250 -10.34 10.98 -1.12
C LEU A 250 -9.78 11.47 0.21
N LEU A 251 -9.42 12.76 0.29
CA LEU A 251 -8.98 13.36 1.54
C LEU A 251 -10.15 13.45 2.53
N ASP A 252 -11.35 13.81 2.11
CA ASP A 252 -12.54 13.77 2.97
C ASP A 252 -12.83 12.37 3.53
N ASN A 253 -12.57 11.31 2.76
CA ASN A 253 -12.68 9.93 3.22
C ASN A 253 -11.55 9.59 4.20
N ALA A 254 -10.32 9.99 3.91
CA ALA A 254 -9.17 9.82 4.79
C ALA A 254 -9.39 10.50 6.16
N GLU A 255 -10.02 11.68 6.15
CA GLU A 255 -10.36 12.41 7.36
C GLU A 255 -11.44 11.69 8.19
N ARG A 256 -12.49 11.23 7.52
CA ARG A 256 -13.61 10.52 8.13
C ARG A 256 -13.20 9.20 8.78
N HIS A 257 -12.38 8.43 8.06
CA HIS A 257 -11.89 7.13 8.55
C HIS A 257 -10.76 7.29 9.58
N CYS A 258 -10.32 8.50 9.91
CA CYS A 258 -9.28 8.67 10.93
C CYS A 258 -9.72 8.19 12.32
N GLY A 259 -11.03 8.27 12.66
CA GLY A 259 -11.60 7.68 13.88
C GLY A 259 -10.99 8.16 15.21
N LEU A 260 -10.19 9.22 15.17
CA LEU A 260 -9.51 9.81 16.33
C LEU A 260 -10.24 11.09 16.73
N SER A 261 -10.28 11.37 18.03
CA SER A 261 -10.88 12.61 18.56
C SER A 261 -10.06 13.87 18.25
N GLN A 262 -8.80 13.71 17.86
CA GLN A 262 -7.95 14.78 17.32
C GLN A 262 -8.17 14.96 15.81
N ARG A 263 -7.61 16.03 15.24
CA ARG A 263 -7.64 16.26 13.80
C ARG A 263 -7.07 15.07 12.99
N PRO A 264 -7.60 14.84 11.78
CA PRO A 264 -7.26 13.67 10.99
C PRO A 264 -5.78 13.60 10.57
N ARG A 265 -5.26 12.37 10.47
CA ARG A 265 -3.88 12.09 10.06
C ARG A 265 -3.82 11.40 8.71
N TRP A 266 -3.56 12.17 7.67
CA TRP A 266 -3.36 11.66 6.32
C TRP A 266 -2.05 12.15 5.71
N PHE A 267 -1.53 11.37 4.76
CA PHE A 267 -0.26 11.60 4.08
C PHE A 267 -0.43 11.33 2.59
N VAL A 268 -0.09 12.30 1.75
CA VAL A 268 -0.10 12.18 0.29
C VAL A 268 1.33 12.29 -0.23
N ARG A 269 1.72 11.32 -1.05
CA ARG A 269 3.08 11.17 -1.57
C ARG A 269 2.99 10.85 -3.06
N GLY A 270 3.57 11.69 -3.90
CA GLY A 270 3.71 11.48 -5.34
C GLY A 270 5.18 11.51 -5.76
N TYR A 271 5.55 10.63 -6.68
CA TYR A 271 6.90 10.57 -7.20
C TYR A 271 6.91 10.20 -8.69
N VAL A 272 7.69 10.96 -9.46
CA VAL A 272 8.04 10.67 -10.84
C VAL A 272 9.54 10.90 -11.05
N ASN A 273 10.18 10.00 -11.78
CA ASN A 273 11.48 10.24 -12.40
C ASN A 273 11.33 10.22 -13.92
N ASN A 274 11.26 11.40 -14.54
CA ASN A 274 11.11 11.55 -15.99
C ASN A 274 12.42 11.35 -16.78
N ASN A 275 13.56 11.19 -16.09
CA ASN A 275 14.83 10.76 -16.71
C ASN A 275 14.94 9.23 -16.84
N ALA A 276 14.06 8.46 -16.19
CA ALA A 276 14.06 7.00 -16.30
C ALA A 276 13.74 6.55 -17.74
N HIS A 277 14.24 5.37 -18.15
CA HIS A 277 13.95 4.82 -19.47
C HIS A 277 12.44 4.59 -19.67
N SER A 278 11.77 4.13 -18.63
CA SER A 278 10.31 3.98 -18.54
C SER A 278 9.83 4.76 -17.32
N PRO A 279 9.49 6.05 -17.48
CA PRO A 279 9.00 6.86 -16.38
C PRO A 279 7.68 6.32 -15.85
N VAL A 280 7.56 6.29 -14.53
CA VAL A 280 6.37 5.80 -13.82
C VAL A 280 6.00 6.83 -12.78
N CYS A 281 4.74 7.23 -12.79
CA CYS A 281 4.14 8.00 -11.71
C CYS A 281 3.62 7.05 -10.65
N GLU A 282 4.08 7.23 -9.42
CA GLU A 282 3.54 6.57 -8.25
C GLU A 282 2.91 7.60 -7.32
N LEU A 283 1.72 7.29 -6.84
CA LEU A 283 0.98 8.05 -5.84
C LEU A 283 0.61 7.11 -4.70
N THR A 284 0.74 7.61 -3.48
CA THR A 284 0.27 6.93 -2.28
C THR A 284 -0.47 7.93 -1.39
N ILE A 285 -1.65 7.53 -0.93
CA ILE A 285 -2.43 8.21 0.09
C ILE A 285 -2.58 7.25 1.26
N ILE A 286 -2.23 7.68 2.46
CA ILE A 286 -2.32 6.89 3.69
C ILE A 286 -3.05 7.69 4.75
N ASN A 287 -4.03 7.10 5.42
CA ASN A 287 -4.52 7.58 6.70
C ASN A 287 -4.49 6.47 7.74
N PHE A 288 -4.19 6.84 8.98
CA PHE A 288 -4.30 5.94 10.12
C PHE A 288 -5.60 6.20 10.86
N GLY A 289 -6.25 5.13 11.33
CA GLY A 289 -7.52 5.25 12.02
C GLY A 289 -8.35 3.98 11.97
N ASN A 290 -9.66 4.18 11.82
CA ASN A 290 -10.61 3.13 11.55
C ASN A 290 -10.44 2.66 10.10
N THR A 291 -10.63 1.36 9.89
CA THR A 291 -10.80 0.79 8.57
C THR A 291 -12.16 1.16 7.98
N ILE A 292 -12.32 0.95 6.68
CA ILE A 292 -13.62 1.11 6.02
C ILE A 292 -14.65 0.21 6.70
N ALA A 293 -14.28 -1.06 6.95
CA ALA A 293 -15.16 -2.01 7.62
C ALA A 293 -15.53 -1.60 9.05
N GLU A 294 -14.55 -1.22 9.89
CA GLU A 294 -14.82 -0.73 11.26
C GLU A 294 -15.73 0.50 11.26
N THR A 295 -15.59 1.39 10.26
CA THR A 295 -16.44 2.58 10.15
C THR A 295 -17.90 2.20 9.91
N PHE A 296 -18.17 1.25 9.01
CA PHE A 296 -19.54 0.78 8.76
C PHE A 296 -20.08 -0.10 9.89
N GLU A 297 -19.23 -0.92 10.50
CA GLU A 297 -19.60 -1.78 11.63
C GLU A 297 -19.91 -0.98 12.89
N GLY A 298 -19.33 0.20 13.05
CA GLY A 298 -19.62 1.13 14.14
C GLY A 298 -20.90 1.96 13.96
N LEU A 299 -21.61 1.82 12.84
CA LEU A 299 -22.86 2.56 12.60
C LEU A 299 -24.04 1.98 13.39
N PRO A 300 -25.05 2.80 13.73
CA PRO A 300 -26.27 2.32 14.36
C PRO A 300 -26.94 1.21 13.55
N GLU A 301 -27.57 0.26 14.24
CA GLU A 301 -28.32 -0.83 13.60
C GLU A 301 -29.51 -0.35 12.75
N THR A 302 -29.88 0.92 12.81
CA THR A 302 -30.94 1.54 11.99
C THR A 302 -30.38 2.32 10.79
N HIS A 303 -29.05 2.41 10.61
CA HIS A 303 -28.44 3.21 9.56
C HIS A 303 -28.74 2.64 8.16
N PHE A 304 -29.26 3.49 7.26
CA PHE A 304 -29.71 3.09 5.92
C PHE A 304 -28.62 2.36 5.11
N SER A 305 -27.48 3.01 4.80
CA SER A 305 -26.45 2.34 3.99
C SER A 305 -25.95 1.03 4.60
N PHE A 306 -25.90 0.91 5.92
CA PHE A 306 -25.45 -0.33 6.54
C PHE A 306 -26.49 -1.45 6.38
N ASN A 307 -27.78 -1.18 6.58
CA ASN A 307 -28.83 -2.20 6.55
C ASN A 307 -29.35 -2.53 5.17
N GLU A 308 -29.49 -1.53 4.30
CA GLU A 308 -30.14 -1.69 3.00
C GLU A 308 -29.12 -2.01 1.90
N GLN A 309 -27.86 -1.58 2.05
CA GLN A 309 -26.84 -1.76 1.01
C GLN A 309 -25.76 -2.75 1.45
N VAL A 310 -25.12 -2.55 2.61
CA VAL A 310 -23.96 -3.34 3.03
C VAL A 310 -24.34 -4.72 3.57
N LYS A 311 -25.21 -4.82 4.57
CA LYS A 311 -25.61 -6.09 5.19
C LYS A 311 -26.18 -7.09 4.16
N PRO A 312 -27.06 -6.71 3.22
CA PRO A 312 -27.62 -7.63 2.24
C PRO A 312 -26.53 -8.17 1.30
N TYR A 313 -25.62 -7.30 0.85
CA TYR A 313 -24.47 -7.70 0.03
C TYR A 313 -23.56 -8.71 0.76
N VAL A 314 -23.22 -8.43 2.02
CA VAL A 314 -22.41 -9.33 2.84
C VAL A 314 -23.11 -10.67 3.05
N LYS A 315 -24.39 -10.67 3.44
CA LYS A 315 -25.17 -11.90 3.68
C LYS A 315 -25.25 -12.77 2.44
N LYS A 316 -25.37 -12.16 1.27
CA LYS A 316 -25.43 -12.86 -0.02
C LYS A 316 -24.15 -13.61 -0.35
N HIS A 317 -22.99 -13.04 -0.02
CA HIS A 317 -21.70 -13.50 -0.52
C HIS A 317 -20.78 -14.15 0.53
N ILE A 318 -21.06 -14.01 1.83
CA ILE A 318 -20.13 -14.45 2.89
C ILE A 318 -19.80 -15.94 2.87
N ASN A 319 -20.74 -16.78 2.45
CA ASN A 319 -20.54 -18.23 2.37
C ASN A 319 -19.83 -18.69 1.09
N LYS A 320 -19.49 -17.76 0.19
CA LYS A 320 -18.76 -18.06 -1.05
C LYS A 320 -17.27 -18.23 -0.78
N ARG A 321 -16.61 -19.06 -1.58
CA ARG A 321 -15.21 -19.43 -1.37
C ARG A 321 -14.28 -18.23 -1.50
N GLY A 322 -13.49 -17.98 -0.44
CA GLY A 322 -12.51 -16.90 -0.41
C GLY A 322 -13.09 -15.53 -0.09
N MET A 323 -14.40 -15.47 0.20
CA MET A 323 -15.04 -14.26 0.71
C MET A 323 -14.90 -14.20 2.23
N PHE A 324 -14.77 -12.99 2.74
CA PHE A 324 -14.64 -12.70 4.16
C PHE A 324 -15.36 -11.38 4.46
N ARG A 325 -15.88 -11.25 5.68
CA ARG A 325 -16.82 -10.18 6.05
C ARG A 325 -16.25 -8.79 5.79
N GLU A 326 -15.03 -8.54 6.28
CA GLU A 326 -14.36 -7.25 6.16
C GLU A 326 -14.14 -6.84 4.69
N GLY A 327 -13.77 -7.79 3.85
CA GLY A 327 -13.59 -7.59 2.41
C GLY A 327 -14.89 -7.27 1.69
N LEU A 328 -15.97 -7.98 2.02
CA LEU A 328 -17.29 -7.74 1.43
C LEU A 328 -17.89 -6.40 1.87
N VAL A 329 -17.72 -6.01 3.15
CA VAL A 329 -18.10 -4.68 3.64
C VAL A 329 -17.34 -3.61 2.87
N THR A 330 -16.04 -3.79 2.70
CA THR A 330 -15.19 -2.86 1.95
C THR A 330 -15.67 -2.75 0.50
N VAL A 331 -15.90 -3.86 -0.21
CA VAL A 331 -16.40 -3.82 -1.59
C VAL A 331 -17.75 -3.11 -1.68
N ALA A 332 -18.69 -3.38 -0.77
CA ALA A 332 -19.98 -2.70 -0.74
C ALA A 332 -19.82 -1.18 -0.53
N ALA A 333 -18.92 -0.76 0.36
CA ALA A 333 -18.64 0.65 0.65
C ALA A 333 -17.94 1.41 -0.50
N LEU A 334 -17.36 0.71 -1.48
CA LEU A 334 -16.76 1.35 -2.66
C LEU A 334 -17.78 1.64 -3.77
N GLN A 335 -19.01 1.13 -3.66
CA GLN A 335 -20.04 1.30 -4.68
C GLN A 335 -20.64 2.72 -4.62
N GLY A 336 -21.12 3.21 -5.77
CA GLY A 336 -21.79 4.50 -5.84
C GLY A 336 -22.97 4.58 -4.87
N ARG A 337 -23.14 5.75 -4.25
CA ARG A 337 -24.22 6.05 -3.28
C ARG A 337 -24.22 5.17 -2.01
N VAL A 338 -23.10 4.50 -1.70
CA VAL A 338 -22.92 3.81 -0.41
C VAL A 338 -22.02 4.66 0.48
N SER A 339 -22.57 5.17 1.59
CA SER A 339 -21.83 6.07 2.48
C SER A 339 -22.30 5.95 3.92
N CYS A 340 -21.37 6.08 4.86
CA CYS A 340 -21.69 6.21 6.29
C CYS A 340 -22.33 7.56 6.67
N LYS A 341 -22.66 8.41 5.68
CA LYS A 341 -23.44 9.64 5.83
C LYS A 341 -24.91 9.49 5.41
N ASN A 342 -25.25 8.44 4.66
CA ASN A 342 -26.58 8.28 4.11
C ASN A 342 -27.47 7.62 5.17
N ILE A 343 -28.28 8.45 5.84
CA ILE A 343 -29.23 8.04 6.88
C ILE A 343 -30.55 7.64 6.22
N THR A 344 -30.88 8.19 5.06
CA THR A 344 -32.07 7.86 4.26
C THR A 344 -31.71 7.47 2.81
N ASP A 345 -32.71 7.02 2.06
CA ASP A 345 -32.61 6.68 0.62
C ASP A 345 -32.43 7.91 -0.28
N SER A 346 -32.92 9.07 0.15
CA SER A 346 -32.76 10.35 -0.54
C SER A 346 -31.34 10.94 -0.44
N ASP A 347 -30.50 10.40 0.44
CA ASP A 347 -29.13 10.91 0.63
C ASP A 347 -28.19 10.44 -0.49
N SER A 348 -27.44 11.37 -1.08
CA SER A 348 -26.62 11.13 -2.28
C SER A 348 -25.11 11.09 -2.02
N SER A 349 -24.64 10.97 -0.78
CA SER A 349 -23.20 10.84 -0.51
C SER A 349 -22.65 9.48 -0.97
N GLY A 350 -21.34 9.37 -1.19
CA GLY A 350 -20.69 8.12 -1.60
C GLY A 350 -20.33 8.05 -3.08
N THR A 351 -20.13 9.21 -3.71
CA THR A 351 -19.66 9.35 -5.10
C THR A 351 -18.13 9.28 -5.20
N GLY A 352 -17.39 9.83 -4.23
CA GLY A 352 -15.98 10.09 -4.49
C GLY A 352 -15.06 8.88 -4.65
N THR A 353 -15.34 7.76 -3.98
CA THR A 353 -14.52 6.56 -4.19
C THR A 353 -14.79 5.93 -5.55
N ILE A 354 -16.05 5.95 -6.02
CA ILE A 354 -16.39 5.42 -7.34
C ILE A 354 -15.87 6.34 -8.46
N GLU A 355 -15.82 7.66 -8.22
CA GLU A 355 -15.15 8.61 -9.11
C GLU A 355 -13.64 8.36 -9.20
N LEU A 356 -12.96 7.99 -8.12
CA LEU A 356 -11.56 7.55 -8.22
C LEU A 356 -11.42 6.31 -9.11
N LEU A 357 -12.30 5.33 -8.96
CA LEU A 357 -12.27 4.11 -9.77
C LEU A 357 -12.54 4.41 -11.24
N LYS A 358 -13.49 5.30 -11.53
CA LYS A 358 -13.79 5.81 -12.86
C LYS A 358 -12.59 6.53 -13.46
N PHE A 359 -11.97 7.46 -12.73
CA PHE A 359 -10.74 8.13 -13.14
C PHE A 359 -9.62 7.13 -13.50
N PHE A 360 -9.40 6.14 -12.63
CA PHE A 360 -8.38 5.12 -12.88
C PHE A 360 -8.69 4.28 -14.12
N GLN A 361 -9.96 3.91 -14.33
CA GLN A 361 -10.43 3.18 -15.50
C GLN A 361 -10.24 3.99 -16.79
N ASP A 362 -10.61 5.27 -16.78
CA ASP A 362 -10.46 6.17 -17.91
C ASP A 362 -8.98 6.40 -18.26
N MET A 363 -8.14 6.58 -17.24
CA MET A 363 -6.69 6.67 -17.41
C MET A 363 -6.13 5.38 -18.03
N HIS A 364 -6.54 4.22 -17.53
CA HIS A 364 -6.14 2.92 -18.06
C HIS A 364 -6.50 2.78 -19.55
N ASP A 365 -7.74 3.10 -19.92
CA ASP A 365 -8.21 2.94 -21.30
C ASP A 365 -7.56 3.91 -22.26
N ASN A 366 -7.38 5.16 -21.86
CA ASN A 366 -6.67 6.15 -22.67
C ASN A 366 -5.22 5.74 -22.89
N LEU A 367 -4.53 5.25 -21.85
CA LEU A 367 -3.16 4.77 -22.00
C LEU A 367 -3.07 3.55 -22.93
N ARG A 368 -4.00 2.59 -22.81
CA ARG A 368 -4.05 1.42 -23.69
C ARG A 368 -4.32 1.79 -25.15
N ARG A 369 -5.23 2.75 -25.41
CA ARG A 369 -5.52 3.27 -26.75
C ARG A 369 -4.31 3.92 -27.41
N ILE A 370 -3.56 4.73 -26.66
CA ILE A 370 -2.41 5.46 -27.20
C ILE A 370 -1.19 4.54 -27.39
N ARG A 371 -1.03 3.52 -26.54
CA ARG A 371 0.22 2.74 -26.44
C ARG A 371 0.16 1.30 -26.96
N GLY A 372 -1.04 0.76 -27.23
CA GLY A 372 -1.22 -0.64 -27.57
C GLY A 372 -1.05 -1.59 -26.38
N SER A 373 -1.20 -2.90 -26.62
CA SER A 373 -1.30 -3.94 -25.57
C SER A 373 0.05 -4.41 -24.97
N SER A 374 1.19 -3.82 -25.35
CA SER A 374 2.52 -4.36 -25.02
C SER A 374 3.26 -3.59 -23.90
N ILE A 375 2.58 -2.76 -23.12
CA ILE A 375 3.19 -1.88 -22.11
C ILE A 375 2.62 -2.15 -20.71
N GLU A 376 3.43 -1.88 -19.67
CA GLU A 376 3.07 -2.02 -18.25
C GLU A 376 1.73 -1.30 -17.96
N GLU A 377 0.71 -2.02 -17.53
CA GLU A 377 -0.61 -1.45 -17.29
C GLU A 377 -0.63 -0.67 -15.96
N PRO A 378 -1.47 0.39 -15.86
CA PRO A 378 -1.76 1.03 -14.59
C PRO A 378 -2.19 0.02 -13.53
N LYS A 379 -1.75 0.24 -12.29
CA LYS A 379 -2.11 -0.57 -11.13
C LYS A 379 -2.58 0.32 -10.00
N MET A 380 -3.62 -0.12 -9.32
CA MET A 380 -4.05 0.47 -8.05
C MET A 380 -4.17 -0.63 -7.00
N SER A 381 -3.90 -0.27 -5.75
CA SER A 381 -4.05 -1.15 -4.59
C SER A 381 -4.71 -0.35 -3.48
N LEU A 382 -5.79 -0.89 -2.94
CA LEU A 382 -6.47 -0.41 -1.74
C LEU A 382 -6.23 -1.40 -0.62
N ILE A 383 -5.75 -0.92 0.51
CA ILE A 383 -5.54 -1.70 1.73
C ILE A 383 -6.32 -1.03 2.86
N SER A 384 -7.17 -1.80 3.53
CA SER A 384 -7.85 -1.37 4.75
C SER A 384 -8.07 -2.57 5.65
N GLY A 385 -7.51 -2.53 6.86
CA GLY A 385 -7.53 -3.66 7.78
C GLY A 385 -6.86 -4.90 7.21
N LYS A 386 -7.56 -6.03 7.20
CA LYS A 386 -7.13 -7.27 6.53
C LYS A 386 -7.44 -7.27 5.05
N THR A 387 -8.19 -6.30 4.55
CA THR A 387 -8.62 -6.28 3.15
C THR A 387 -7.53 -5.70 2.25
N HIS A 388 -7.19 -6.43 1.19
CA HIS A 388 -6.43 -5.92 0.06
C HIS A 388 -7.23 -6.09 -1.24
N ILE A 389 -7.49 -4.98 -1.92
CA ILE A 389 -8.13 -4.96 -3.23
C ILE A 389 -7.10 -4.47 -4.25
N SER A 390 -6.80 -5.30 -5.25
CA SER A 390 -6.00 -4.90 -6.40
C SER A 390 -6.88 -4.45 -7.56
N PHE A 391 -6.38 -3.54 -8.38
CA PHE A 391 -7.02 -3.06 -9.60
C PHE A 391 -5.96 -2.98 -10.69
N ASP A 392 -6.23 -3.58 -11.84
CA ASP A 392 -5.35 -3.57 -13.01
C ASP A 392 -6.10 -3.21 -14.30
N GLY A 393 -7.37 -2.77 -14.19
CA GLY A 393 -8.22 -2.44 -15.33
C GLY A 393 -8.86 -3.64 -16.03
N ARG A 394 -8.72 -4.87 -15.50
CA ARG A 394 -9.37 -6.07 -16.07
C ARG A 394 -10.90 -6.00 -16.02
N TYR A 395 -11.46 -5.63 -14.87
CA TYR A 395 -12.89 -5.45 -14.72
C TYR A 395 -13.30 -4.04 -15.13
N ARG A 396 -14.55 -3.88 -15.54
CA ARG A 396 -15.08 -2.61 -16.02
C ARG A 396 -16.03 -2.01 -15.00
N LEU A 397 -16.01 -0.69 -14.91
CA LEU A 397 -17.05 0.08 -14.25
C LEU A 397 -18.38 -0.17 -14.99
N ILE A 398 -19.44 -0.44 -14.25
CA ILE A 398 -20.78 -0.61 -14.78
C ILE A 398 -21.58 0.64 -14.44
N CYS A 399 -22.07 1.33 -15.46
CA CYS A 399 -23.03 2.42 -15.32
C CYS A 399 -24.44 1.84 -15.50
N LYS A 400 -25.32 2.11 -14.54
CA LYS A 400 -26.76 1.89 -14.67
C LYS A 400 -27.45 3.24 -14.66
N ILE A 401 -28.35 3.43 -15.61
CA ILE A 401 -29.26 4.58 -15.68
C ILE A 401 -30.51 4.15 -14.92
N ASP A 402 -30.94 4.94 -13.94
CA ASP A 402 -32.22 4.67 -13.25
C ASP A 402 -33.37 4.88 -14.23
N GLU A 403 -34.24 3.87 -14.38
CA GLU A 403 -35.36 3.90 -15.34
C GLU A 403 -36.47 4.91 -14.96
N GLU A 404 -36.46 5.41 -13.72
CA GLU A 404 -37.45 6.37 -13.19
C GLU A 404 -36.98 7.83 -13.24
N ASP A 405 -35.67 8.06 -13.38
CA ASP A 405 -35.04 9.38 -13.44
C ASP A 405 -33.90 9.33 -14.46
N ASP A 406 -34.23 9.65 -15.72
CA ASP A 406 -33.38 9.51 -16.93
C ASP A 406 -32.02 10.25 -16.85
N GLU A 407 -31.74 11.00 -15.77
CA GLU A 407 -30.49 11.71 -15.50
C GLU A 407 -29.63 11.10 -14.37
N SER A 408 -30.15 10.09 -13.65
CA SER A 408 -29.53 9.49 -12.47
C SER A 408 -28.62 8.30 -12.86
N GLU A 409 -27.32 8.57 -13.00
CA GLU A 409 -26.30 7.54 -13.24
C GLU A 409 -25.77 6.94 -11.93
N THR A 410 -25.94 5.62 -11.75
CA THR A 410 -25.32 4.87 -10.65
C THR A 410 -24.16 4.01 -11.15
N TYR A 411 -22.96 4.32 -10.66
CA TYR A 411 -21.75 3.58 -10.98
C TYR A 411 -21.47 2.47 -9.97
N SER A 412 -21.07 1.31 -10.48
CA SER A 412 -20.64 0.18 -9.67
C SER A 412 -19.38 -0.47 -10.22
N TYR A 413 -18.55 -0.98 -9.32
CA TYR A 413 -17.34 -1.74 -9.65
C TYR A 413 -17.38 -3.06 -8.87
N PRO A 414 -17.96 -4.13 -9.45
CA PRO A 414 -18.24 -5.36 -8.72
C PRO A 414 -17.02 -6.28 -8.56
N PHE A 415 -15.90 -5.97 -9.22
CA PHE A 415 -14.70 -6.81 -9.29
C PHE A 415 -14.98 -8.21 -9.86
N ASN A 416 -15.92 -8.27 -10.80
CA ASN A 416 -16.26 -9.45 -11.57
C ASN A 416 -16.77 -8.99 -12.96
N ASN A 417 -17.15 -9.94 -13.82
CA ASN A 417 -17.61 -9.63 -15.18
C ASN A 417 -19.11 -9.27 -15.27
N ASP A 418 -19.87 -9.42 -14.18
CA ASP A 418 -21.34 -9.45 -14.25
C ASP A 418 -21.95 -8.25 -13.51
N SER A 419 -22.03 -8.32 -12.18
CA SER A 419 -22.63 -7.27 -11.35
C SER A 419 -22.37 -7.53 -9.85
N LEU A 420 -22.93 -6.67 -8.99
CA LEU A 420 -22.96 -6.91 -7.54
C LEU A 420 -23.81 -8.14 -7.14
N ALA A 421 -24.55 -8.74 -8.08
CA ALA A 421 -25.30 -9.96 -7.84
C ALA A 421 -24.42 -11.20 -7.65
N THR A 422 -23.20 -11.17 -8.17
CA THR A 422 -22.17 -12.22 -8.06
C THR A 422 -21.05 -11.76 -7.13
N GLU A 423 -20.33 -12.71 -6.54
CA GLU A 423 -19.21 -12.40 -5.66
C GLU A 423 -18.04 -11.72 -6.43
N PRO A 424 -17.20 -10.92 -5.74
CA PRO A 424 -15.94 -10.45 -6.28
C PRO A 424 -14.98 -11.59 -6.64
N ASP A 425 -14.13 -11.39 -7.64
CA ASP A 425 -13.02 -12.32 -7.90
C ASP A 425 -11.98 -12.25 -6.77
N ARG A 426 -11.73 -13.40 -6.15
CA ARG A 426 -10.71 -13.62 -5.11
C ARG A 426 -9.27 -13.31 -5.56
N ALA A 427 -9.01 -13.24 -6.87
CA ALA A 427 -7.73 -12.78 -7.38
C ALA A 427 -7.51 -11.27 -7.15
N TYR A 428 -8.62 -10.53 -6.95
CA TYR A 428 -8.64 -9.08 -6.75
C TYR A 428 -9.01 -8.71 -5.33
N LEU A 429 -9.93 -9.43 -4.67
CA LEU A 429 -10.23 -9.30 -3.25
C LEU A 429 -9.48 -10.35 -2.43
N LYS A 430 -8.47 -9.93 -1.64
CA LYS A 430 -7.63 -10.82 -0.83
C LYS A 430 -7.68 -10.46 0.65
N GLU A 431 -7.72 -11.49 1.49
CA GLU A 431 -7.54 -11.36 2.94
C GLU A 431 -6.07 -11.47 3.32
N MET A 432 -5.58 -10.51 4.10
CA MET A 432 -4.32 -10.59 4.83
C MET A 432 -4.58 -11.28 6.18
N THR A 433 -4.08 -12.49 6.31
CA THR A 433 -4.29 -13.37 7.47
C THR A 433 -3.35 -13.08 8.64
N ASN A 434 -2.21 -12.45 8.36
CA ASN A 434 -1.12 -12.21 9.31
C ASN A 434 -0.80 -10.73 9.50
N ALA A 435 -1.45 -9.84 8.74
CA ALA A 435 -1.30 -8.41 8.84
C ALA A 435 -2.67 -7.72 8.86
N TYR A 436 -2.71 -6.56 9.48
CA TYR A 436 -3.85 -5.66 9.58
C TYR A 436 -3.33 -4.25 9.32
N PHE A 437 -3.93 -3.46 8.44
CA PHE A 437 -3.57 -2.06 8.31
C PHE A 437 -4.59 -1.18 9.04
N PRO A 438 -4.22 -0.48 10.13
CA PRO A 438 -5.17 0.33 10.89
C PRO A 438 -5.44 1.67 10.20
N GLY A 439 -6.37 1.65 9.25
CA GLY A 439 -6.78 2.81 8.45
C GLY A 439 -7.04 2.44 6.99
N VAL A 440 -6.78 3.37 6.08
CA VAL A 440 -6.90 3.16 4.63
C VAL A 440 -5.61 3.58 3.94
N MET A 441 -5.22 2.81 2.94
CA MET A 441 -4.09 3.12 2.07
C MET A 441 -4.49 2.88 0.62
N VAL A 442 -4.28 3.90 -0.21
CA VAL A 442 -4.46 3.83 -1.65
C VAL A 442 -3.10 4.04 -2.32
N ASN A 443 -2.70 3.09 -3.15
CA ASN A 443 -1.50 3.19 -3.97
C ASN A 443 -1.91 3.15 -5.43
N ILE A 444 -1.41 4.08 -6.24
CA ILE A 444 -1.66 4.14 -7.68
C ILE A 444 -0.32 4.24 -8.40
N ARG A 445 -0.17 3.44 -9.46
CA ARG A 445 1.00 3.43 -10.33
C ARG A 445 0.52 3.46 -11.77
N PHE A 446 1.07 4.37 -12.57
CA PHE A 446 0.85 4.36 -14.01
C PHE A 446 2.11 4.79 -14.75
N PRO A 447 2.41 4.18 -15.90
CA PRO A 447 3.54 4.60 -16.72
C PRO A 447 3.24 5.95 -17.40
N LEU A 448 4.25 6.82 -17.50
CA LEU A 448 4.18 8.02 -18.34
C LEU A 448 4.76 7.73 -19.74
N GLN A 449 4.39 8.55 -20.72
CA GLN A 449 4.89 8.37 -22.08
C GLN A 449 6.36 8.75 -22.11
N LYS A 450 7.06 8.34 -23.17
CA LYS A 450 8.32 8.98 -23.54
C LYS A 450 8.02 9.76 -24.80
N THR A 451 8.24 11.07 -24.83
CA THR A 451 8.30 11.75 -26.12
C THR A 451 9.44 11.11 -26.91
N LYS A 452 9.15 10.64 -28.14
CA LYS A 452 10.21 10.32 -29.09
C LYS A 452 10.99 11.62 -29.25
N ARG A 453 12.24 11.67 -28.78
CA ARG A 453 13.16 12.74 -29.16
C ARG A 453 13.25 12.71 -30.67
N SER A 454 12.79 13.77 -31.33
CA SER A 454 13.14 14.08 -32.71
C SER A 454 14.63 14.34 -32.83
#